data_AF-A0A562JTZ2-F1
#
_entry.id   AF-A0A562JTZ2-F1
#
_cell.length_a   1.000
_cell.length_b   1.000
_cell.length_c   1.000
_cell.angle_alpha   90.00
_cell.angle_beta   90.00
_cell.angle_gamma   90.00
#
_symmetry.space_group_name_H-M   'P 1'
#
loop_
_entity.id
_entity.type
_entity.pdbx_description
1 polymer ?
#
loop_
_entity_poly.entity_id
_entity_poly.type
_entity_poly.pdbx_seq_one_letter_code
_entity_poly.pdbx_strand_id
1 'polypeptide(L)'
;MYLYDKQKNTREEYRLLSSMNGIVLEHTETKEIMINPEGEIILPKLPGGLLVRPALVWKVKPGPVKDMTVSYLTKGISWGANYVMELTDEGFQLAGWVKIDNHSGATYQDAQIKVIAGEVNRIEDNWRIEEDDMILYTNTEKASPEFTEKSFADYHLYKLERLATLKNNQTKQINFLQVEKANLKRYFECTKWSEDVKILIEFENSQENRLSLPLPKGKVKVYQKDSEDSSLEFIGEDSISHTSKNEKVKLQLGTAFDIKCTHIEKNSYRKGRYEYKEHKYIIRNHKEEALIRISHYIHEPNWEIIESSYQYTKASSSEVVFWFYAEPDSFEKVTFTYRVDRGLHVKVEKE
;
A
#
# COMPACT_ATOMS: atom_id res chain seq x y z
N MET A 1 -10.59 -3.82 48.70
CA MET A 1 -11.95 -4.17 48.20
C MET A 1 -12.62 -5.02 49.25
N TYR A 2 -13.94 -5.23 49.21
CA TYR A 2 -14.62 -6.05 50.21
C TYR A 2 -15.23 -7.29 49.58
N LEU A 3 -15.19 -8.40 50.30
CA LEU A 3 -15.97 -9.60 50.00
C LEU A 3 -17.12 -9.66 50.99
N TYR A 4 -18.34 -9.79 50.48
CA TYR A 4 -19.55 -9.94 51.28
C TYR A 4 -20.09 -11.36 51.17
N ASP A 5 -20.08 -12.07 52.30
CA ASP A 5 -20.62 -13.42 52.44
C ASP A 5 -22.10 -13.30 52.86
N LYS A 6 -23.01 -13.68 51.96
CA LYS A 6 -24.46 -13.61 52.21
C LYS A 6 -24.94 -14.58 53.28
N GLN A 7 -24.28 -15.72 53.44
CA GLN A 7 -24.70 -16.74 54.40
C GLN A 7 -24.27 -16.35 55.82
N LYS A 8 -23.07 -15.77 55.95
CA LYS A 8 -22.54 -15.30 57.24
C LYS A 8 -22.93 -13.87 57.57
N ASN A 9 -23.47 -13.13 56.62
CA ASN A 9 -23.78 -11.70 56.73
C ASN A 9 -22.56 -10.88 57.17
N THR A 10 -21.37 -11.27 56.72
CA THR A 10 -20.10 -10.61 57.06
C THR A 10 -19.53 -9.89 55.86
N ARG A 11 -18.88 -8.75 56.13
CA ARG A 11 -18.15 -7.95 55.15
C ARG A 11 -16.71 -7.82 55.61
N GLU A 12 -15.81 -8.38 54.83
CA GLU A 12 -14.39 -8.43 55.15
C GLU A 12 -13.57 -7.73 54.06
N GLU A 13 -12.44 -7.16 54.45
CA GLU A 13 -11.58 -6.42 53.54
C GLU A 13 -10.48 -7.31 52.97
N TYR A 14 -10.31 -7.23 51.66
CA TYR A 14 -9.31 -7.99 50.91
C TYR A 14 -8.52 -7.07 49.97
N ARG A 15 -7.29 -7.48 49.67
CA ARG A 15 -6.46 -6.92 48.60
C ARG A 15 -6.59 -7.81 47.36
N LEU A 16 -6.92 -7.21 46.21
CA LEU A 16 -6.88 -7.91 44.93
C LEU A 16 -5.42 -8.16 44.54
N LEU A 17 -5.06 -9.40 44.27
CA LEU A 17 -3.74 -9.76 43.76
C LEU A 17 -3.78 -10.07 42.25
N SER A 18 -4.86 -10.67 41.78
CA SER A 18 -5.05 -10.95 40.35
C SER A 18 -6.53 -10.98 39.98
N SER A 19 -6.84 -10.54 38.76
CA SER A 19 -8.14 -10.72 38.10
C SER A 19 -8.00 -11.40 36.72
N MET A 20 -6.80 -11.79 36.32
CA MET A 20 -6.55 -12.53 35.09
C MET A 20 -6.60 -14.03 35.40
N ASN A 21 -7.47 -14.77 34.70
CA ASN A 21 -7.70 -16.21 34.87
C ASN A 21 -8.26 -16.63 36.23
N GLY A 22 -9.09 -15.77 36.84
CA GLY A 22 -9.69 -15.98 38.15
C GLY A 22 -9.37 -14.82 39.09
N ILE A 23 -10.09 -14.77 40.22
CA ILE A 23 -9.93 -13.73 41.23
C ILE A 23 -9.08 -14.29 42.36
N VAL A 24 -7.94 -13.65 42.62
CA VAL A 24 -7.07 -14.00 43.75
C VAL A 24 -7.10 -12.84 44.75
N LEU A 25 -7.56 -13.12 45.96
CA LEU A 25 -7.68 -12.17 47.06
C LEU A 25 -6.74 -12.52 48.20
N GLU A 26 -6.18 -11.51 48.85
CA GLU A 26 -5.46 -11.63 50.13
C GLU A 26 -6.30 -10.97 51.23
N HIS A 27 -6.62 -11.69 52.30
CA HIS A 27 -7.30 -11.12 53.46
C HIS A 27 -6.38 -10.09 54.13
N THR A 28 -6.87 -8.86 54.36
CA THR A 28 -5.98 -7.76 54.80
C THR A 28 -5.37 -8.00 56.17
N GLU A 29 -6.12 -8.62 57.09
CA GLU A 29 -5.68 -8.95 58.45
C GLU A 29 -4.93 -10.30 58.54
N THR A 30 -5.54 -11.42 58.12
CA THR A 30 -4.95 -12.76 58.30
C THR A 30 -3.84 -13.10 57.28
N LYS A 31 -3.72 -12.33 56.19
CA LYS A 31 -2.82 -12.59 55.05
C LYS A 31 -3.08 -13.90 54.31
N GLU A 32 -4.24 -14.52 54.53
CA GLU A 32 -4.64 -15.73 53.81
C GLU A 32 -4.99 -15.42 52.35
N ILE A 33 -4.64 -16.35 51.46
CA ILE A 33 -4.91 -16.24 50.03
C ILE A 33 -6.15 -17.04 49.67
N MET A 34 -7.14 -16.37 49.10
CA MET A 34 -8.33 -16.98 48.53
C MET A 34 -8.28 -16.96 47.01
N ILE A 35 -8.60 -18.10 46.41
CA ILE A 35 -8.70 -18.25 44.95
C ILE A 35 -10.17 -18.48 44.61
N ASN A 36 -10.71 -17.63 43.75
CA ASN A 36 -12.10 -17.63 43.30
C ASN A 36 -13.12 -17.72 44.46
N PRO A 37 -13.08 -16.76 45.41
CA PRO A 37 -13.99 -16.78 46.54
C PRO A 37 -15.45 -16.63 46.10
N GLU A 38 -16.34 -17.35 46.78
CA GLU A 38 -17.79 -17.20 46.63
C GLU A 38 -18.29 -15.98 47.42
N GLY A 39 -19.21 -15.21 46.85
CA GLY A 39 -19.80 -14.03 47.49
C GLY A 39 -19.91 -12.83 46.56
N GLU A 40 -20.31 -11.68 47.11
CA GLU A 40 -20.39 -10.43 46.37
C GLU A 40 -19.11 -9.60 46.56
N ILE A 41 -18.50 -9.22 45.44
CA ILE A 41 -17.33 -8.36 45.44
C ILE A 41 -17.78 -6.90 45.39
N ILE A 42 -17.35 -6.13 46.39
CA ILE A 42 -17.65 -4.70 46.52
C ILE A 42 -16.36 -3.90 46.31
N LEU A 43 -16.32 -3.14 45.21
CA LEU A 43 -15.20 -2.27 44.87
C LEU A 43 -15.28 -0.93 45.65
N PRO A 44 -14.14 -0.31 45.99
CA PRO A 44 -14.13 1.01 46.60
C PRO A 44 -14.72 2.06 45.64
N LYS A 45 -15.20 3.17 46.20
CA LYS A 45 -15.62 4.33 45.40
C LYS A 45 -14.42 4.81 44.58
N LEU A 46 -14.66 5.17 43.31
CA LEU A 46 -13.65 5.74 42.42
C LEU A 46 -12.92 6.90 43.13
N PRO A 47 -11.57 6.92 43.17
CA PRO A 47 -10.85 8.06 43.69
C PRO A 47 -11.25 9.32 42.91
N GLY A 48 -11.46 10.44 43.61
CA GLY A 48 -11.79 11.71 42.96
C GLY A 48 -10.71 12.10 41.95
N GLY A 49 -11.11 12.68 40.82
CA GLY A 49 -10.19 13.14 39.76
C GLY A 49 -10.06 12.20 38.55
N LEU A 50 -10.77 11.08 38.50
CA LEU A 50 -10.89 10.28 37.28
C LEU A 50 -11.78 11.01 36.26
N LEU A 51 -11.16 11.50 35.19
CA LEU A 51 -11.86 12.11 34.07
C LEU A 51 -12.41 10.99 33.18
N VAL A 52 -13.74 10.89 33.11
CA VAL A 52 -14.47 9.87 32.33
C VAL A 52 -14.40 10.13 30.82
N ARG A 53 -13.79 11.26 30.42
CA ARG A 53 -13.56 11.67 29.03
C ARG A 53 -12.11 12.11 28.87
N PRO A 54 -11.50 11.94 27.69
CA PRO A 54 -10.18 12.50 27.40
C PRO A 54 -10.15 13.99 27.71
N ALA A 55 -9.18 14.42 28.50
CA ALA A 55 -9.09 15.80 28.98
C ALA A 55 -7.65 16.27 28.97
N LEU A 56 -7.45 17.51 28.53
CA LEU A 56 -6.16 18.17 28.45
C LEU A 56 -6.19 19.35 29.41
N VAL A 57 -5.36 19.29 30.45
CA VAL A 57 -5.33 20.31 31.51
C VAL A 57 -4.01 21.08 31.40
N TRP A 58 -4.10 22.40 31.27
CA TRP A 58 -2.93 23.28 31.21
C TRP A 58 -2.97 24.35 32.29
N LYS A 59 -1.78 24.65 32.82
CA LYS A 59 -1.54 25.83 33.64
C LYS A 59 -0.97 26.92 32.76
N VAL A 60 -1.70 28.01 32.59
CA VAL A 60 -1.31 29.14 31.74
C VAL A 60 -1.01 30.39 32.58
N LYS A 61 -0.15 31.27 32.07
CA LYS A 61 0.14 32.57 32.71
C LYS A 61 -1.07 33.51 32.52
N PRO A 62 -1.50 34.28 33.54
CA PRO A 62 -2.59 35.23 33.40
C PRO A 62 -2.28 36.33 32.38
N GLY A 63 -3.27 36.70 31.56
CA GLY A 63 -3.17 37.78 30.57
C GLY A 63 -4.52 38.09 29.91
N PRO A 64 -4.67 39.23 29.22
CA PRO A 64 -5.87 39.53 28.45
C PRO A 64 -5.96 38.60 27.24
N VAL A 65 -7.03 37.81 27.15
CA VAL A 65 -7.26 36.84 26.07
C VAL A 65 -8.60 37.14 25.40
N LYS A 66 -8.59 37.37 24.09
CA LYS A 66 -9.81 37.38 23.26
C LYS A 66 -10.10 35.99 22.70
N ASP A 67 -9.08 35.33 22.16
CA ASP A 67 -9.14 33.98 21.59
C ASP A 67 -7.91 33.17 22.01
N MET A 68 -8.06 31.86 22.20
CA MET A 68 -6.97 30.93 22.52
C MET A 68 -6.89 29.83 21.48
N THR A 69 -5.78 29.76 20.76
CA THR A 69 -5.51 28.68 19.79
C THR A 69 -4.62 27.63 20.41
N VAL A 70 -4.98 26.38 20.16
CA VAL A 70 -4.34 25.21 20.73
C VAL A 70 -3.88 24.31 19.60
N SER A 71 -2.62 23.87 19.63
CA SER A 71 -2.05 22.95 18.65
C SER A 71 -1.29 21.85 19.37
N TYR A 72 -1.63 20.61 19.09
CA TYR A 72 -1.03 19.44 19.71
C TYR A 72 -1.05 18.25 18.74
N LEU A 73 -0.14 17.30 18.95
CA LEU A 73 -0.14 16.04 18.24
C LEU A 73 -0.91 15.01 19.07
N THR A 74 -1.83 14.29 18.42
CA THR A 74 -2.52 13.15 19.01
C THR A 74 -2.12 11.87 18.32
N LYS A 75 -2.11 10.78 19.08
CA LYS A 75 -2.08 9.41 18.54
C LYS A 75 -3.52 8.93 18.27
N GLY A 76 -3.65 7.79 17.60
CA GLY A 76 -4.94 7.16 17.33
C GLY A 76 -5.71 7.81 16.16
N ILE A 77 -5.10 8.68 15.36
CA ILE A 77 -5.65 9.09 14.07
C ILE A 77 -4.63 8.76 13.01
N SER A 78 -5.04 7.95 12.04
CA SER A 78 -4.25 7.60 10.87
C SER A 78 -5.03 7.89 9.61
N TRP A 79 -4.32 8.00 8.49
CA TRP A 79 -4.96 8.08 7.19
C TRP A 79 -4.12 7.34 6.14
N GLY A 80 -4.76 6.91 5.06
CA GLY A 80 -4.09 6.32 3.90
C GLY A 80 -4.90 6.56 2.63
N ALA A 81 -4.25 6.50 1.48
CA ALA A 81 -4.94 6.52 0.19
C ALA A 81 -5.22 5.10 -0.28
N ASN A 82 -6.39 4.89 -0.86
CA ASN A 82 -6.75 3.66 -1.56
C ASN A 82 -7.34 4.03 -2.91
N TYR A 83 -7.11 3.18 -3.90
CA TYR A 83 -7.55 3.38 -5.26
C TYR A 83 -8.34 2.17 -5.74
N VAL A 84 -9.37 2.45 -6.52
CA VAL A 84 -10.14 1.44 -7.25
C VAL A 84 -10.04 1.77 -8.72
N MET A 85 -9.47 0.84 -9.49
CA MET A 85 -9.33 0.92 -10.93
C MET A 85 -10.33 -0.03 -11.58
N GLU A 86 -11.10 0.47 -12.55
CA GLU A 86 -11.93 -0.35 -13.43
C GLU A 86 -11.32 -0.34 -14.83
N LEU A 87 -10.97 -1.51 -15.35
CA LEU A 87 -10.55 -1.67 -16.75
C LEU A 87 -11.79 -1.71 -17.66
N THR A 88 -11.71 -1.00 -18.78
CA THR A 88 -12.78 -0.84 -19.77
C THR A 88 -12.20 -0.97 -21.18
N ASP A 89 -13.06 -1.14 -22.19
CA ASP A 89 -12.62 -1.22 -23.59
C ASP A 89 -11.96 0.10 -24.08
N GLU A 90 -12.31 1.23 -23.47
CA GLU A 90 -11.77 2.56 -23.81
C GLU A 90 -10.59 2.99 -22.90
N GLY A 91 -9.99 2.06 -22.13
CA GLY A 91 -8.90 2.35 -21.20
C GLY A 91 -9.28 2.01 -19.75
N PHE A 92 -9.15 2.96 -18.82
CA PHE A 92 -9.51 2.73 -17.43
C PHE A 92 -10.23 3.90 -16.76
N GLN A 93 -10.94 3.57 -15.69
CA GLN A 93 -11.45 4.52 -14.70
C GLN A 93 -10.69 4.32 -13.39
N LEU A 94 -10.45 5.41 -12.67
CA LEU A 94 -9.74 5.38 -11.40
C LEU A 94 -10.44 6.29 -10.39
N ALA A 95 -10.83 5.72 -9.27
CA ALA A 95 -11.33 6.43 -8.10
C ALA A 95 -10.28 6.36 -6.98
N GLY A 96 -9.94 7.50 -6.38
CA GLY A 96 -9.04 7.59 -5.23
C GLY A 96 -9.79 8.05 -3.98
N TRP A 97 -9.53 7.38 -2.87
CA TRP A 97 -10.17 7.59 -1.58
C TRP A 97 -9.15 7.88 -0.49
N VAL A 98 -9.36 8.95 0.27
CA VAL A 98 -8.70 9.18 1.55
C VAL A 98 -9.48 8.41 2.62
N LYS A 99 -8.86 7.38 3.19
CA LYS A 99 -9.36 6.65 4.36
C LYS A 99 -8.77 7.30 5.61
N ILE A 100 -9.61 7.75 6.53
CA ILE A 100 -9.23 8.32 7.83
C ILE A 100 -9.78 7.42 8.92
N ASP A 101 -8.89 6.87 9.75
CA ASP A 101 -9.24 6.02 10.87
C ASP A 101 -9.07 6.81 12.16
N ASN A 102 -10.16 6.97 12.93
CA ASN A 102 -10.15 7.68 14.19
C ASN A 102 -10.42 6.75 15.37
N HIS A 103 -9.36 6.42 16.10
CA HIS A 103 -9.30 5.70 17.37
C HIS A 103 -8.67 6.56 18.47
N SER A 104 -8.77 7.89 18.37
CA SER A 104 -8.18 8.83 19.33
C SER A 104 -8.88 8.87 20.70
N GLY A 105 -10.04 8.22 20.82
CA GLY A 105 -10.92 8.32 21.99
C GLY A 105 -11.88 9.51 21.93
N ALA A 106 -11.86 10.33 20.87
CA ALA A 106 -12.69 11.53 20.74
C ALA A 106 -13.37 11.63 19.36
N THR A 107 -14.57 12.23 19.36
CA THR A 107 -15.24 12.65 18.13
C THR A 107 -14.90 14.10 17.84
N TYR A 108 -14.45 14.38 16.61
CA TYR A 108 -14.19 15.73 16.12
C TYR A 108 -15.39 16.18 15.28
N GLN A 109 -16.27 16.99 15.86
CA GLN A 109 -17.45 17.52 15.17
C GLN A 109 -17.05 18.66 14.23
N ASP A 110 -17.62 18.67 13.02
CA ASP A 110 -17.47 19.75 12.03
C ASP A 110 -16.02 20.22 11.83
N ALA A 111 -15.10 19.26 11.77
CA ALA A 111 -13.67 19.55 11.67
C ALA A 111 -13.30 19.97 10.25
N GLN A 112 -12.42 20.97 10.15
CA GLN A 112 -11.70 21.26 8.91
C GLN A 112 -10.57 20.24 8.76
N ILE A 113 -10.68 19.37 7.75
CA ILE A 113 -9.72 18.28 7.54
C ILE A 113 -8.68 18.68 6.50
N LYS A 114 -7.42 18.37 6.80
CA LYS A 114 -6.28 18.42 5.88
C LYS A 114 -5.44 17.16 6.06
N VAL A 115 -5.07 16.50 4.97
CA VAL A 115 -4.12 15.37 4.99
C VAL A 115 -2.87 15.74 4.21
N ILE A 116 -1.72 15.23 4.66
CA ILE A 116 -0.41 15.53 4.07
C ILE A 116 0.17 14.23 3.53
N ALA A 117 0.28 14.13 2.21
CA ALA A 117 0.92 13.02 1.53
C ALA A 117 2.44 13.24 1.46
N GLY A 118 3.17 12.28 2.03
CA GLY A 118 4.62 12.16 2.01
C GLY A 118 5.15 11.49 3.27
N GLU A 119 6.48 11.33 3.35
CA GLU A 119 7.12 10.64 4.46
C GLU A 119 7.49 11.62 5.58
N VAL A 120 6.50 11.92 6.43
CA VAL A 120 6.73 12.78 7.60
C VAL A 120 7.51 12.01 8.66
N ASN A 121 8.76 12.41 8.90
CA ASN A 121 9.59 11.80 9.93
C ASN A 121 8.96 11.99 11.32
N ARG A 122 8.62 10.87 11.98
CA ARG A 122 8.16 10.83 13.37
C ARG A 122 9.06 9.89 14.16
N ILE A 123 9.45 10.32 15.36
CA ILE A 123 10.10 9.44 16.33
C ILE A 123 8.98 8.57 16.93
N GLU A 124 8.76 7.38 16.36
CA GLU A 124 7.74 6.43 16.83
C GLU A 124 8.37 5.24 17.56
N ASP A 125 7.75 4.85 18.70
CA ASP A 125 7.83 3.50 19.25
C ASP A 125 6.95 2.60 18.38
N ASN A 126 7.59 1.63 17.75
CA ASN A 126 7.08 0.84 16.63
C ASN A 126 5.80 0.05 16.97
N TRP A 127 4.68 0.35 16.31
CA TRP A 127 3.56 -0.58 16.13
C TRP A 127 2.90 -0.36 14.77
N ARG A 128 3.18 -1.24 13.80
CA ARG A 128 2.38 -1.40 12.59
C ARG A 128 1.49 -2.62 12.78
N ILE A 129 0.18 -2.41 12.80
CA ILE A 129 -0.79 -3.45 12.48
C ILE A 129 -1.23 -3.15 11.05
N GLU A 130 -0.83 -4.00 10.11
CA GLU A 130 -1.44 -4.03 8.78
C GLU A 130 -2.66 -4.96 8.89
N GLU A 131 -3.84 -4.38 9.07
CA GLU A 131 -5.11 -5.09 8.96
C GLU A 131 -5.54 -5.16 7.49
N ASP A 132 -5.97 -6.35 7.07
CA ASP A 132 -6.41 -6.66 5.72
C ASP A 132 -7.89 -6.26 5.57
N ASP A 133 -8.13 -4.99 5.23
CA ASP A 133 -9.48 -4.42 5.24
C ASP A 133 -10.24 -4.58 3.92
N MET A 134 -11.48 -5.04 4.05
CA MET A 134 -12.47 -5.12 2.97
C MET A 134 -12.93 -3.70 2.58
N ILE A 135 -12.74 -3.33 1.31
CA ILE A 135 -13.28 -2.07 0.76
C ILE A 135 -14.57 -2.45 0.04
N LEU A 136 -15.71 -1.96 0.54
CA LEU A 136 -17.00 -2.05 -0.16
C LEU A 136 -16.99 -1.05 -1.33
N TYR A 137 -16.75 -1.54 -2.53
CA TYR A 137 -17.05 -0.80 -3.74
C TYR A 137 -18.56 -0.91 -4.00
N THR A 138 -19.26 0.22 -3.99
CA THR A 138 -20.62 0.29 -4.51
C THR A 138 -20.59 1.26 -5.68
N ASN A 139 -21.26 0.92 -6.78
CA ASN A 139 -21.41 1.80 -7.95
C ASN A 139 -22.41 2.94 -7.66
N THR A 140 -22.29 3.57 -6.49
CA THR A 140 -23.10 4.72 -6.10
C THR A 140 -22.57 5.94 -6.83
N GLU A 141 -23.42 6.47 -7.71
CA GLU A 141 -23.35 7.74 -8.44
C GLU A 141 -22.10 8.60 -8.17
N LYS A 142 -21.20 8.62 -9.16
CA LYS A 142 -20.17 9.66 -9.43
C LYS A 142 -19.92 10.64 -8.27
N ALA A 143 -19.29 10.15 -7.20
CA ALA A 143 -18.80 11.01 -6.14
C ALA A 143 -17.77 11.98 -6.74
N SER A 144 -18.08 13.28 -6.68
CA SER A 144 -17.15 14.31 -7.17
C SER A 144 -15.98 14.48 -6.20
N PRO A 145 -14.75 14.76 -6.67
CA PRO A 145 -13.61 15.00 -5.80
C PRO A 145 -13.90 16.09 -4.77
N GLU A 146 -13.68 15.80 -3.48
CA GLU A 146 -14.02 16.74 -2.39
C GLU A 146 -12.80 17.50 -1.84
N PHE A 147 -11.60 17.19 -2.35
CA PHE A 147 -10.34 17.77 -1.91
C PHE A 147 -9.76 18.76 -2.92
N THR A 148 -9.17 19.83 -2.40
CA THR A 148 -8.24 20.67 -3.16
C THR A 148 -6.81 20.35 -2.77
N GLU A 149 -5.98 20.04 -3.75
CA GLU A 149 -4.55 19.78 -3.60
C GLU A 149 -3.74 21.08 -3.70
N LYS A 150 -2.68 21.18 -2.89
CA LYS A 150 -1.59 22.14 -3.09
C LYS A 150 -0.27 21.61 -2.57
N SER A 151 0.84 22.05 -3.17
CA SER A 151 2.17 21.89 -2.60
C SER A 151 2.26 22.57 -1.23
N PHE A 152 2.91 21.90 -0.27
CA PHE A 152 3.16 22.42 1.08
C PHE A 152 4.50 21.89 1.60
N ALA A 153 5.48 22.78 1.72
CA ALA A 153 6.89 22.40 1.91
C ALA A 153 7.30 21.38 0.84
N ASP A 154 7.90 20.26 1.24
CA ASP A 154 8.30 19.15 0.35
C ASP A 154 7.20 18.07 0.22
N TYR A 155 5.97 18.37 0.61
CA TYR A 155 4.84 17.46 0.65
C TYR A 155 3.63 17.98 -0.15
N HIS A 156 2.60 17.14 -0.27
CA HIS A 156 1.32 17.51 -0.87
C HIS A 156 0.20 17.55 0.16
N LEU A 157 -0.45 18.70 0.28
CA LEU A 157 -1.56 18.93 1.20
C LEU A 157 -2.89 18.82 0.45
N TYR A 158 -3.75 17.94 0.91
CA TYR A 158 -5.12 17.79 0.44
C TYR A 158 -6.05 18.35 1.51
N LYS A 159 -6.72 19.46 1.20
CA LYS A 159 -7.72 20.08 2.09
C LYS A 159 -9.11 19.62 1.66
N LEU A 160 -9.89 19.08 2.60
CA LEU A 160 -11.31 18.80 2.38
C LEU A 160 -12.07 20.12 2.34
N GLU A 161 -12.87 20.39 1.30
CA GLU A 161 -13.49 21.72 1.17
C GLU A 161 -14.64 21.98 2.14
N ARG A 162 -15.34 20.93 2.54
CA ARG A 162 -16.39 21.00 3.57
C ARG A 162 -15.87 20.61 4.95
N LEU A 163 -16.60 21.04 5.98
CA LEU A 163 -16.43 20.49 7.32
C LEU A 163 -16.92 19.04 7.37
N ALA A 164 -16.28 18.22 8.20
CA ALA A 164 -16.69 16.84 8.39
C ALA A 164 -16.48 16.37 9.83
N THR A 165 -17.47 15.64 10.35
CA THR A 165 -17.36 14.98 11.65
C THR A 165 -16.59 13.68 11.54
N LEU A 166 -15.48 13.54 12.28
CA LEU A 166 -14.76 12.28 12.49
C LEU A 166 -15.21 11.66 13.83
N LYS A 167 -16.09 10.66 13.79
CA LYS A 167 -16.53 9.99 15.02
C LYS A 167 -15.40 9.15 15.61
N ASN A 168 -15.39 8.99 16.93
CA ASN A 168 -14.50 8.01 17.56
C ASN A 168 -14.87 6.59 17.13
N ASN A 169 -13.86 5.73 16.97
CA ASN A 169 -13.96 4.35 16.47
C ASN A 169 -14.68 4.27 15.10
N GLN A 170 -14.35 5.22 14.21
CA GLN A 170 -14.91 5.26 12.86
C GLN A 170 -13.80 5.38 11.83
N THR A 171 -13.93 4.57 10.77
CA THR A 171 -13.30 4.79 9.48
C THR A 171 -14.18 5.70 8.63
N LYS A 172 -13.60 6.77 8.08
CA LYS A 172 -14.25 7.62 7.09
C LYS A 172 -13.50 7.54 5.77
N GLN A 173 -14.21 7.29 4.68
CA GLN A 173 -13.68 7.33 3.33
C GLN A 173 -14.23 8.54 2.59
N ILE A 174 -13.35 9.27 1.91
CA ILE A 174 -13.70 10.51 1.20
C ILE A 174 -13.01 10.49 -0.16
N ASN A 175 -13.76 10.70 -1.24
CA ASN A 175 -13.22 10.73 -2.59
C ASN A 175 -12.35 11.98 -2.80
N PHE A 176 -11.15 11.79 -3.36
CA PHE A 176 -10.24 12.90 -3.72
C PHE A 176 -9.83 12.90 -5.19
N LEU A 177 -10.11 11.81 -5.91
CA LEU A 177 -9.72 11.61 -7.30
C LEU A 177 -10.81 10.81 -7.99
N GLN A 178 -11.22 11.30 -9.16
CA GLN A 178 -12.08 10.58 -10.08
C GLN A 178 -11.56 10.84 -11.51
N VAL A 179 -11.20 9.76 -12.20
CA VAL A 179 -10.71 9.79 -13.58
C VAL A 179 -11.51 8.81 -14.40
N GLU A 180 -11.94 9.24 -15.58
CA GLU A 180 -12.67 8.41 -16.52
C GLU A 180 -11.90 8.34 -17.85
N LYS A 181 -11.88 7.16 -18.49
CA LYS A 181 -11.30 6.83 -19.81
C LYS A 181 -9.82 7.20 -20.03
N ALA A 182 -9.00 7.06 -19.01
CA ALA A 182 -7.56 7.27 -19.12
C ALA A 182 -6.89 6.10 -19.88
N ASN A 183 -5.75 6.37 -20.52
CA ASN A 183 -5.05 5.37 -21.33
C ASN A 183 -4.01 4.63 -20.50
N LEU A 184 -3.88 3.33 -20.74
CA LEU A 184 -2.86 2.49 -20.16
C LEU A 184 -2.23 1.58 -21.21
N LYS A 185 -1.06 1.05 -20.87
CA LYS A 185 -0.40 -0.03 -21.58
C LYS A 185 -0.47 -1.29 -20.73
N ARG A 186 -1.14 -2.32 -21.23
CA ARG A 186 -1.13 -3.67 -20.63
C ARG A 186 -0.10 -4.53 -21.36
N TYR A 187 0.72 -5.27 -20.62
CA TYR A 187 1.73 -6.15 -21.19
C TYR A 187 2.10 -7.30 -20.26
N PHE A 188 2.72 -8.32 -20.83
CA PHE A 188 3.11 -9.54 -20.15
C PHE A 188 4.62 -9.62 -20.06
N GLU A 189 5.16 -9.68 -18.85
CA GLU A 189 6.60 -9.62 -18.62
C GLU A 189 7.19 -10.99 -18.29
N CYS A 190 8.18 -11.33 -19.10
CA CYS A 190 8.98 -12.54 -19.06
C CYS A 190 10.37 -12.21 -18.53
N THR A 191 10.90 -13.03 -17.62
CA THR A 191 12.27 -12.89 -17.12
C THR A 191 13.02 -14.21 -17.25
N LYS A 192 14.35 -14.21 -17.09
CA LYS A 192 15.12 -15.45 -17.12
C LYS A 192 14.95 -16.34 -15.88
N TRP A 193 14.26 -15.87 -14.85
CA TRP A 193 14.23 -16.51 -13.53
C TRP A 193 12.96 -17.31 -13.24
N SER A 194 11.92 -17.13 -14.06
CA SER A 194 10.61 -17.74 -13.83
C SER A 194 9.97 -18.11 -15.17
N GLU A 195 9.26 -19.24 -15.19
CA GLU A 195 8.37 -19.57 -16.29
C GLU A 195 7.03 -18.85 -16.22
N ASP A 196 6.68 -18.33 -15.03
CA ASP A 196 5.48 -17.54 -14.82
C ASP A 196 5.66 -16.13 -15.36
N VAL A 197 4.67 -15.72 -16.15
CA VAL A 197 4.67 -14.45 -16.86
C VAL A 197 3.84 -13.44 -16.08
N LYS A 198 4.41 -12.30 -15.74
CA LYS A 198 3.72 -11.27 -14.95
C LYS A 198 2.74 -10.49 -15.81
N ILE A 199 1.55 -10.20 -15.27
CA ILE A 199 0.57 -9.30 -15.89
C ILE A 199 0.83 -7.90 -15.36
N LEU A 200 1.19 -6.97 -16.26
CA LEU A 200 1.53 -5.61 -15.92
C LEU A 200 0.62 -4.60 -16.61
N ILE A 201 0.31 -3.53 -15.89
CA ILE A 201 -0.34 -2.33 -16.40
C ILE A 201 0.55 -1.14 -16.11
N GLU A 202 0.74 -0.27 -17.10
CA GLU A 202 1.51 0.96 -16.98
C GLU A 202 0.70 2.15 -17.52
N PHE A 203 0.64 3.25 -16.78
CA PHE A 203 0.02 4.50 -17.23
C PHE A 203 0.79 5.69 -16.66
N GLU A 204 0.61 6.88 -17.26
CA GLU A 204 1.26 8.10 -16.78
C GLU A 204 0.28 8.96 -15.98
N ASN A 205 0.76 9.55 -14.87
CA ASN A 205 0.05 10.56 -14.09
C ASN A 205 0.12 11.93 -14.77
N SER A 206 -0.39 12.02 -16.00
CA SER A 206 -0.29 13.20 -16.86
C SER A 206 -1.65 13.83 -17.17
N GLN A 207 -1.65 15.11 -17.51
CA GLN A 207 -2.87 15.84 -17.89
C GLN A 207 -3.58 15.19 -19.09
N GLU A 208 -2.83 14.61 -20.03
CA GLU A 208 -3.37 13.86 -21.17
C GLU A 208 -4.22 12.66 -20.71
N ASN A 209 -3.77 11.98 -19.65
CA ASN A 209 -4.51 10.92 -18.98
C ASN A 209 -5.56 11.45 -17.97
N ARG A 210 -5.88 12.75 -18.00
CA ARG A 210 -6.76 13.43 -17.02
C ARG A 210 -6.31 13.24 -15.57
N LEU A 211 -5.04 12.92 -15.39
CA LEU A 211 -4.37 12.70 -14.13
C LEU A 211 -3.44 13.88 -13.88
N SER A 212 -3.88 14.85 -13.10
CA SER A 212 -3.15 16.14 -12.97
C SER A 212 -2.81 16.50 -11.53
N LEU A 213 -2.95 15.55 -10.61
CA LEU A 213 -2.58 15.67 -9.21
C LEU A 213 -1.57 14.59 -8.82
N PRO A 214 -0.62 14.88 -7.92
CA PRO A 214 0.24 13.87 -7.34
C PRO A 214 -0.61 12.76 -6.72
N LEU A 215 -0.17 11.51 -6.81
CA LEU A 215 -0.89 10.38 -6.25
C LEU A 215 -0.23 9.98 -4.93
N PRO A 216 -0.91 10.12 -3.77
CA PRO A 216 -0.39 9.59 -2.52
C PRO A 216 -0.14 8.07 -2.59
N LYS A 217 0.90 7.60 -1.91
CA LYS A 217 1.16 6.17 -1.72
C LYS A 217 -0.10 5.46 -1.21
N GLY A 218 -0.43 4.32 -1.81
CA GLY A 218 -1.67 3.61 -1.48
C GLY A 218 -1.85 2.30 -2.24
N LYS A 219 -2.82 1.48 -1.80
CA LYS A 219 -3.22 0.25 -2.50
C LYS A 219 -4.13 0.56 -3.68
N VAL A 220 -3.98 -0.18 -4.78
CA VAL A 220 -4.82 -0.12 -5.98
C VAL A 220 -5.47 -1.48 -6.19
N LYS A 221 -6.79 -1.54 -6.04
CA LYS A 221 -7.59 -2.71 -6.41
C LYS A 221 -8.08 -2.56 -7.84
N VAL A 222 -7.88 -3.58 -8.66
CA VAL A 222 -8.21 -3.55 -10.09
C VAL A 222 -9.35 -4.51 -10.37
N TYR A 223 -10.38 -4.00 -11.02
CA TYR A 223 -11.58 -4.71 -11.42
C TYR A 223 -11.76 -4.65 -12.93
N GLN A 224 -12.43 -5.64 -13.48
CA GLN A 224 -12.86 -5.66 -14.87
C GLN A 224 -14.29 -6.16 -14.94
N LYS A 225 -15.08 -5.64 -15.89
CA LYS A 225 -16.43 -6.17 -16.11
C LYS A 225 -16.37 -7.55 -16.76
N ASP A 226 -17.14 -8.48 -16.24
CA ASP A 226 -17.43 -9.73 -16.93
C ASP A 226 -18.32 -9.44 -18.14
N SER A 227 -17.95 -10.00 -19.30
CA SER A 227 -18.71 -9.91 -20.53
C SER A 227 -20.03 -10.68 -20.47
N GLU A 228 -20.17 -11.72 -19.64
CA GLU A 228 -21.37 -12.55 -19.58
C GLU A 228 -22.52 -11.88 -18.79
N ASP A 229 -22.22 -11.23 -17.66
CA ASP A 229 -23.23 -10.69 -16.75
C ASP A 229 -23.04 -9.22 -16.36
N SER A 230 -22.00 -8.56 -16.86
CA SER A 230 -21.64 -7.16 -16.56
C SER A 230 -21.30 -6.89 -15.08
N SER A 231 -21.08 -7.92 -14.28
CA SER A 231 -20.58 -7.79 -12.91
C SER A 231 -19.11 -7.33 -12.89
N LEU A 232 -18.67 -6.71 -11.79
CA LEU A 232 -17.28 -6.28 -11.63
C LEU A 232 -16.49 -7.36 -10.88
N GLU A 233 -15.54 -7.96 -11.57
CA GLU A 233 -14.69 -9.01 -11.03
C GLU A 233 -13.32 -8.47 -10.62
N PHE A 234 -12.83 -8.93 -9.47
CA PHE A 234 -11.50 -8.56 -8.97
C PHE A 234 -10.42 -9.33 -9.74
N ILE A 235 -9.49 -8.60 -10.36
CA ILE A 235 -8.44 -9.18 -11.21
C ILE A 235 -7.01 -8.92 -10.72
N GLY A 236 -6.84 -8.16 -9.63
CA GLY A 236 -5.53 -7.94 -9.01
C GLY A 236 -5.50 -6.77 -8.03
N GLU A 237 -4.50 -6.79 -7.15
CA GLU A 237 -4.16 -5.69 -6.24
C GLU A 237 -2.65 -5.44 -6.30
N ASP A 238 -2.26 -4.18 -6.32
CA ASP A 238 -0.87 -3.76 -6.12
C ASP A 238 -0.84 -2.45 -5.32
N SER A 239 0.34 -1.91 -5.03
CA SER A 239 0.52 -0.62 -4.36
C SER A 239 1.33 0.35 -5.20
N ILE A 240 0.99 1.63 -5.11
CA ILE A 240 1.78 2.71 -5.69
C ILE A 240 2.56 3.44 -4.60
N SER A 241 3.75 3.92 -4.95
CA SER A 241 4.47 4.90 -4.12
C SER A 241 3.90 6.31 -4.33
N HIS A 242 4.35 7.27 -3.53
CA HIS A 242 4.07 8.68 -3.82
C HIS A 242 4.55 8.99 -5.24
N THR A 243 3.61 9.32 -6.13
CA THR A 243 3.87 9.49 -7.56
C THR A 243 3.57 10.94 -7.95
N SER A 244 4.56 11.65 -8.46
CA SER A 244 4.43 13.05 -8.86
C SER A 244 3.65 13.17 -10.17
N LYS A 245 3.32 14.41 -10.56
CA LYS A 245 2.76 14.68 -11.90
C LYS A 245 3.78 14.29 -12.97
N ASN A 246 3.30 13.75 -14.08
CA ASN A 246 4.07 13.29 -15.24
C ASN A 246 5.03 12.13 -14.93
N GLU A 247 4.78 11.38 -13.86
CA GLU A 247 5.49 10.14 -13.57
C GLU A 247 4.64 8.93 -13.96
N LYS A 248 5.33 7.83 -14.28
CA LYS A 248 4.69 6.56 -14.64
C LYS A 248 4.29 5.78 -13.39
N VAL A 249 3.09 5.22 -13.44
CA VAL A 249 2.60 4.21 -12.51
C VAL A 249 2.68 2.85 -13.19
N LYS A 250 3.24 1.86 -12.50
CA LYS A 250 3.29 0.46 -12.93
C LYS A 250 2.64 -0.40 -11.86
N LEU A 251 1.69 -1.25 -12.26
CA LEU A 251 0.96 -2.17 -11.40
C LEU A 251 1.17 -3.61 -11.90
N GLN A 252 1.39 -4.54 -10.97
CA GLN A 252 1.45 -5.98 -11.22
C GLN A 252 0.19 -6.66 -10.70
N LEU A 253 -0.65 -7.15 -11.62
CA LEU A 253 -1.95 -7.74 -11.26
C LEU A 253 -1.84 -9.21 -10.83
N GLY A 254 -0.77 -9.89 -11.22
CA GLY A 254 -0.58 -11.30 -10.95
C GLY A 254 0.27 -11.98 -12.02
N THR A 255 0.04 -13.26 -12.24
CA THR A 255 0.70 -14.07 -13.27
C THR A 255 -0.33 -14.60 -14.28
N ALA A 256 0.09 -14.67 -15.55
CA ALA A 256 -0.73 -15.19 -16.62
C ALA A 256 -0.78 -16.72 -16.56
N PHE A 257 -1.99 -17.28 -16.64
CA PHE A 257 -2.20 -18.72 -16.70
C PHE A 257 -1.90 -19.27 -18.10
N ASP A 258 -2.45 -18.62 -19.13
CA ASP A 258 -2.40 -19.04 -20.54
C ASP A 258 -1.14 -18.60 -21.29
N ILE A 259 -0.21 -17.92 -20.63
CA ILE A 259 1.07 -17.50 -21.23
C ILE A 259 2.20 -18.07 -20.39
N LYS A 260 3.08 -18.86 -21.03
CA LYS A 260 4.27 -19.43 -20.41
C LYS A 260 5.53 -19.01 -21.13
N CYS A 261 6.58 -18.76 -20.35
CA CYS A 261 7.85 -18.30 -20.89
C CYS A 261 9.03 -19.13 -20.38
N THR A 262 9.54 -20.05 -21.18
CA THR A 262 10.72 -20.84 -20.82
C THR A 262 12.00 -20.14 -21.29
N HIS A 263 12.93 -19.88 -20.37
CA HIS A 263 14.28 -19.39 -20.67
C HIS A 263 15.28 -20.55 -20.71
N ILE A 264 16.19 -20.51 -21.69
CA ILE A 264 17.31 -21.45 -21.81
C ILE A 264 18.57 -20.67 -22.17
N GLU A 265 19.63 -20.80 -21.37
CA GLU A 265 20.99 -20.51 -21.82
C GLU A 265 21.46 -21.70 -22.66
N LYS A 266 21.58 -21.49 -23.98
CA LYS A 266 21.92 -22.55 -24.93
C LYS A 266 23.40 -22.93 -24.85
N ASN A 267 24.26 -21.93 -24.70
CA ASN A 267 25.69 -22.10 -24.77
C ASN A 267 26.42 -20.94 -24.07
N SER A 268 27.58 -21.24 -23.51
CA SER A 268 28.51 -20.26 -22.96
C SER A 268 29.94 -20.70 -23.28
N TYR A 269 30.69 -19.88 -23.99
CA TYR A 269 32.05 -20.22 -24.42
C TYR A 269 32.95 -19.01 -24.55
N ARG A 270 34.26 -19.23 -24.47
CA ARG A 270 35.28 -18.18 -24.57
C ARG A 270 36.07 -18.29 -25.86
N LYS A 271 36.26 -17.16 -26.55
CA LYS A 271 37.15 -17.03 -27.70
C LYS A 271 38.05 -15.82 -27.52
N GLY A 272 39.29 -16.07 -27.10
CA GLY A 272 40.27 -15.04 -26.78
C GLY A 272 39.84 -14.21 -25.55
N ARG A 273 39.76 -12.89 -25.71
CA ARG A 273 39.33 -11.97 -24.64
C ARG A 273 37.81 -11.91 -24.44
N TYR A 274 37.03 -12.48 -25.36
CA TYR A 274 35.58 -12.39 -25.35
C TYR A 274 34.96 -13.69 -24.83
N GLU A 275 33.96 -13.55 -23.97
CA GLU A 275 33.04 -14.62 -23.59
C GLU A 275 31.72 -14.41 -24.33
N TYR A 276 31.14 -15.46 -24.89
CA TYR A 276 29.92 -15.43 -25.69
C TYR A 276 28.86 -16.25 -24.96
N LYS A 277 27.65 -15.70 -24.89
CA LYS A 277 26.50 -16.36 -24.26
C LYS A 277 25.30 -16.31 -25.18
N GLU A 278 24.77 -17.49 -25.47
CA GLU A 278 23.62 -17.68 -26.34
C GLU A 278 22.38 -17.97 -25.50
N HIS A 279 21.32 -17.18 -25.68
CA HIS A 279 20.07 -17.33 -24.95
C HIS A 279 18.90 -17.56 -25.90
N LYS A 280 17.91 -18.30 -25.40
CA LYS A 280 16.64 -18.56 -26.06
C LYS A 280 15.51 -18.41 -25.06
N TYR A 281 14.49 -17.67 -25.45
CA TYR A 281 13.18 -17.65 -24.83
C TYR A 281 12.18 -18.35 -25.74
N ILE A 282 11.29 -19.13 -25.14
CA ILE A 282 10.16 -19.78 -25.81
C ILE A 282 8.90 -19.29 -25.13
N ILE A 283 8.07 -18.55 -25.87
CA ILE A 283 6.82 -18.00 -25.38
C ILE A 283 5.71 -18.85 -25.99
N ARG A 284 4.87 -19.40 -25.12
CA ARG A 284 3.64 -20.10 -25.50
C ARG A 284 2.49 -19.19 -25.15
N ASN A 285 1.72 -18.74 -26.15
CA ASN A 285 0.54 -17.92 -25.93
C ASN A 285 -0.71 -18.72 -26.30
N HIS A 286 -1.58 -18.99 -25.33
CA HIS A 286 -2.90 -19.61 -25.53
C HIS A 286 -4.04 -18.59 -25.34
N LYS A 287 -3.73 -17.29 -25.26
CA LYS A 287 -4.73 -16.21 -25.30
C LYS A 287 -4.85 -15.66 -26.72
N GLU A 288 -5.65 -14.61 -26.85
CA GLU A 288 -5.59 -13.66 -27.95
C GLU A 288 -4.21 -12.97 -28.04
N GLU A 289 -4.06 -12.07 -29.01
CA GLU A 289 -2.84 -11.31 -29.22
C GLU A 289 -2.37 -10.63 -27.91
N ALA A 290 -1.10 -10.85 -27.56
CA ALA A 290 -0.54 -10.40 -26.29
C ALA A 290 0.77 -9.63 -26.50
N LEU A 291 0.85 -8.43 -25.94
CA LEU A 291 2.11 -7.66 -25.93
C LEU A 291 3.09 -8.25 -24.91
N ILE A 292 4.18 -8.84 -25.39
CA ILE A 292 5.22 -9.47 -24.59
C ILE A 292 6.39 -8.50 -24.37
N ARG A 293 6.87 -8.43 -23.12
CA ARG A 293 8.13 -7.82 -22.72
C ARG A 293 9.06 -8.90 -22.18
N ILE A 294 10.16 -9.19 -22.86
CA ILE A 294 11.25 -9.96 -22.23
C ILE A 294 12.21 -8.97 -21.59
N SER A 295 12.42 -9.08 -20.27
CA SER A 295 13.47 -8.39 -19.54
C SER A 295 14.57 -9.39 -19.18
N HIS A 296 15.75 -9.22 -19.79
CA HIS A 296 16.90 -10.07 -19.52
C HIS A 296 17.99 -9.27 -18.82
N TYR A 297 18.23 -9.61 -17.56
CA TYR A 297 19.30 -9.04 -16.76
C TYR A 297 20.66 -9.68 -17.10
N ILE A 298 21.67 -8.85 -17.36
CA ILE A 298 23.05 -9.25 -17.66
C ILE A 298 23.92 -8.77 -16.49
N HIS A 299 24.60 -9.70 -15.81
CA HIS A 299 25.41 -9.39 -14.63
C HIS A 299 26.79 -8.86 -15.01
N GLU A 300 27.27 -9.24 -16.19
CA GLU A 300 28.59 -8.94 -16.67
C GLU A 300 28.67 -7.49 -17.17
N PRO A 301 29.73 -6.74 -16.83
CA PRO A 301 29.99 -5.43 -17.43
C PRO A 301 30.47 -5.58 -18.88
N ASN A 302 30.45 -4.48 -19.65
CA ASN A 302 31.05 -4.42 -21.00
C ASN A 302 30.51 -5.49 -21.98
N TRP A 303 29.20 -5.71 -21.96
CA TRP A 303 28.52 -6.58 -22.91
C TRP A 303 27.96 -5.81 -24.11
N GLU A 304 27.86 -6.52 -25.23
CA GLU A 304 27.13 -6.09 -26.43
C GLU A 304 26.41 -7.28 -27.07
N ILE A 305 25.22 -7.02 -27.63
CA ILE A 305 24.50 -8.01 -28.42
C ILE A 305 25.07 -8.03 -29.83
N ILE A 306 25.46 -9.21 -30.27
CA ILE A 306 26.06 -9.42 -31.59
C ILE A 306 25.10 -10.06 -32.59
N GLU A 307 24.08 -10.75 -32.08
CA GLU A 307 23.05 -11.40 -32.88
C GLU A 307 21.73 -11.39 -32.12
N SER A 308 20.63 -11.10 -32.81
CA SER A 308 19.30 -11.21 -32.24
C SER A 308 18.26 -11.48 -33.31
N SER A 309 17.26 -12.31 -32.98
CA SER A 309 16.11 -12.56 -33.86
C SER A 309 15.03 -11.49 -33.78
N TYR A 310 15.08 -10.60 -32.78
CA TYR A 310 14.10 -9.50 -32.59
C TYR A 310 14.81 -8.16 -32.38
N GLN A 311 14.09 -7.08 -32.67
CA GLN A 311 14.52 -5.75 -32.24
C GLN A 311 14.61 -5.69 -30.71
N TYR A 312 15.65 -5.03 -30.21
CA TYR A 312 15.93 -4.94 -28.79
C TYR A 312 16.28 -3.53 -28.38
N THR A 313 16.14 -3.25 -27.09
CA THR A 313 16.58 -2.01 -26.47
C THR A 313 17.51 -2.33 -25.31
N LYS A 314 18.68 -1.70 -25.27
CA LYS A 314 19.53 -1.70 -24.08
C LYS A 314 18.93 -0.73 -23.07
N ALA A 315 18.06 -1.23 -22.20
CA ALA A 315 17.35 -0.42 -21.22
C ALA A 315 18.28 0.14 -20.13
N SER A 316 19.36 -0.59 -19.81
CA SER A 316 20.41 -0.11 -18.90
C SER A 316 21.75 -0.78 -19.21
N SER A 317 22.78 -0.47 -18.42
CA SER A 317 24.07 -1.19 -18.49
C SER A 317 23.96 -2.68 -18.17
N SER A 318 22.85 -3.14 -17.60
CA SER A 318 22.66 -4.51 -17.11
C SER A 318 21.33 -5.12 -17.58
N GLU A 319 20.62 -4.50 -18.52
CA GLU A 319 19.32 -4.98 -18.97
C GLU A 319 19.17 -4.79 -20.48
N VAL A 320 18.79 -5.88 -21.17
CA VAL A 320 18.22 -5.83 -22.51
C VAL A 320 16.74 -6.18 -22.45
N VAL A 321 15.96 -5.46 -23.27
CA VAL A 321 14.52 -5.63 -23.38
C VAL A 321 14.12 -5.92 -24.82
N PHE A 322 13.21 -6.87 -24.99
CA PHE A 322 12.56 -7.18 -26.27
C PHE A 322 11.07 -6.94 -26.13
N TRP A 323 10.47 -6.30 -27.14
CA TRP A 323 9.04 -6.04 -27.23
C TRP A 323 8.51 -6.59 -28.55
N PHE A 324 7.43 -7.37 -28.48
CA PHE A 324 6.72 -7.88 -29.65
C PHE A 324 5.32 -8.32 -29.25
N TYR A 325 4.42 -8.38 -30.24
CA TYR A 325 3.11 -9.01 -30.07
C TYR A 325 3.24 -10.49 -30.38
N ALA A 326 2.80 -11.34 -29.45
CA ALA A 326 2.65 -12.76 -29.68
C ALA A 326 1.23 -13.02 -30.20
N GLU A 327 1.14 -13.64 -31.37
CA GLU A 327 -0.14 -13.99 -32.00
C GLU A 327 -0.95 -14.98 -31.14
N PRO A 328 -2.27 -15.10 -31.35
CA PRO A 328 -3.08 -16.12 -30.72
C PRO A 328 -2.57 -17.54 -31.00
N ASP A 329 -2.64 -18.43 -30.00
CA ASP A 329 -2.26 -19.85 -30.12
C ASP A 329 -0.87 -20.10 -30.74
N SER A 330 0.10 -19.24 -30.40
CA SER A 330 1.41 -19.19 -31.03
C SER A 330 2.55 -19.71 -30.14
N PHE A 331 3.65 -20.05 -30.82
CA PHE A 331 4.92 -20.47 -30.21
C PHE A 331 6.06 -19.59 -30.71
N GLU A 332 6.32 -18.49 -30.01
CA GLU A 332 7.34 -17.52 -30.38
C GLU A 332 8.71 -17.89 -29.81
N LYS A 333 9.77 -17.72 -30.62
CA LYS A 333 11.15 -18.04 -30.24
C LYS A 333 12.04 -16.81 -30.37
N VAL A 334 12.42 -16.24 -29.23
CA VAL A 334 13.36 -15.11 -29.19
C VAL A 334 14.75 -15.64 -28.86
N THR A 335 15.70 -15.46 -29.77
CA THR A 335 17.10 -15.85 -29.58
C THR A 335 18.00 -14.64 -29.69
N PHE A 336 19.01 -14.57 -28.83
CA PHE A 336 20.04 -13.56 -28.94
C PHE A 336 21.35 -14.08 -28.35
N THR A 337 22.44 -13.51 -28.87
CA THR A 337 23.79 -13.77 -28.41
C THR A 337 24.39 -12.45 -27.99
N TYR A 338 24.91 -12.39 -26.77
CA TYR A 338 25.77 -11.29 -26.36
C TYR A 338 27.18 -11.79 -26.11
N ARG A 339 28.14 -10.89 -26.34
CA ARG A 339 29.52 -11.10 -25.93
C ARG A 339 29.88 -10.14 -24.81
N VAL A 340 30.77 -10.59 -23.93
CA VAL A 340 31.35 -9.85 -22.81
C VAL A 340 32.84 -9.67 -23.08
N ASP A 341 33.33 -8.43 -23.03
CA ASP A 341 34.77 -8.18 -23.08
C ASP A 341 35.40 -8.38 -21.69
N ARG A 342 36.18 -9.45 -21.54
CA ARG A 342 36.95 -9.74 -20.32
C ARG A 342 38.36 -9.11 -20.33
N GLY A 343 38.63 -8.22 -21.29
CA GLY A 343 39.84 -7.40 -21.30
C GLY A 343 39.90 -6.45 -20.11
N LEU A 344 41.11 -6.17 -19.62
CA LEU A 344 41.36 -5.14 -18.61
C LEU A 344 41.13 -3.76 -19.24
N HIS A 345 40.05 -3.09 -18.84
CA HIS A 345 39.77 -1.71 -19.21
C HIS A 345 40.16 -0.78 -18.06
N VAL A 346 41.33 -0.14 -18.16
CA VAL A 346 41.73 0.93 -17.23
C VAL A 346 41.22 2.25 -17.81
N LYS A 347 40.15 2.81 -17.22
CA LYS A 347 39.79 4.21 -17.47
C LYS A 347 40.80 5.09 -16.73
N VAL A 348 41.71 5.70 -17.48
CA VAL A 348 42.51 6.81 -16.96
C VAL A 348 41.64 8.06 -17.08
N GLU A 349 41.08 8.52 -15.96
CA GLU A 349 40.54 9.87 -15.89
C GLU A 349 41.72 10.84 -16.02
N LYS A 350 41.71 11.68 -17.06
CA LYS A 350 42.59 12.84 -17.11
C LYS A 350 41.97 13.91 -16.24
N GLU A 351 42.69 14.30 -15.18
CA GLU A 351 42.41 15.48 -14.35
C GLU A 351 42.37 16.77 -15.18
#